data_AF-A0AA43D126-F1
#
_entry.id   AF-A0AA43D126-F1
#
_cell.length_a   1.000
_cell.length_b   1.000
_cell.length_c   1.000
_cell.angle_alpha   90.00
_cell.angle_beta   90.00
_cell.angle_gamma   90.00
#
_symmetry.space_group_name_H-M   'P 1'
#
loop_
_entity.id
_entity.type
_entity.pdbx_description
1 polymer ?
#
loop_
_entity_poly.entity_id
_entity_poly.type
_entity_poly.pdbx_seq_one_letter_code
_entity_poly.pdbx_strand_id
1 'polypeptide(L)'
;MMSHLQTTWLMAGGILALLVLASVLGAWLKLKVADGNPHSLIDSLNIRIRAWWAMTIAIGLALLVGRVGVLILFAFVSFTALREFLTVAPTRRGDHQALVMAFFIVLPFQYFLVGVEWYGMYSVF
;
A
#
# COMPACT_ATOMS: atom_id res chain seq x y z
N MET A 1 1.36 -16.45 -29.81
CA MET A 1 0.36 -15.65 -29.08
C MET A 1 0.39 -16.10 -27.62
N MET A 2 1.20 -15.47 -26.76
CA MET A 2 1.20 -15.83 -25.34
C MET A 2 -0.16 -15.43 -24.76
N SER A 3 -0.83 -16.37 -24.11
CA SER A 3 -2.12 -16.09 -23.47
C SER A 3 -1.92 -15.02 -22.39
N HIS A 4 -2.85 -14.06 -22.27
CA HIS A 4 -2.76 -12.98 -21.27
C HIS A 4 -2.50 -13.50 -19.85
N LEU A 5 -3.01 -14.70 -19.55
CA LEU A 5 -2.79 -15.41 -18.29
C LEU A 5 -1.31 -15.77 -18.05
N GLN A 6 -0.57 -16.22 -19.07
CA GLN A 6 0.86 -16.52 -18.93
C GLN A 6 1.67 -15.27 -18.62
N THR A 7 1.36 -14.14 -19.25
CA THR A 7 2.06 -12.87 -18.99
C THR A 7 1.82 -12.40 -17.56
N THR A 8 0.58 -12.48 -17.06
CA THR A 8 0.26 -12.14 -15.66
C THR A 8 1.00 -13.02 -14.67
N TRP A 9 1.02 -14.35 -14.89
CA TRP A 9 1.74 -15.27 -14.02
C TRP A 9 3.25 -15.09 -14.05
N LEU A 10 3.84 -14.80 -15.22
CA LEU A 10 5.28 -14.52 -15.35
C LEU A 10 5.67 -13.22 -14.64
N MET A 11 4.86 -12.16 -14.75
CA MET A 11 5.09 -10.91 -14.02
C MET A 11 4.95 -11.09 -12.51
N ALA A 12 3.90 -11.78 -12.06
CA ALA A 12 3.68 -12.07 -10.64
C ALA A 12 4.81 -12.94 -10.06
N GLY A 13 5.22 -13.99 -10.79
CA GLY A 13 6.34 -14.85 -10.42
C GLY A 13 7.68 -14.10 -10.37
N GLY A 14 7.94 -13.20 -11.32
CA GLY A 14 9.14 -12.36 -11.32
C GLY A 14 9.21 -11.40 -10.12
N ILE A 15 8.09 -10.76 -9.79
CA ILE A 15 7.99 -9.86 -8.61
C ILE A 15 8.23 -10.66 -7.31
N LEU A 16 7.59 -11.83 -7.17
CA LEU A 16 7.77 -12.70 -6.01
C LEU A 16 9.22 -13.21 -5.90
N ALA A 17 9.83 -13.65 -7.00
CA ALA A 17 11.20 -14.13 -7.02
C ALA A 17 12.19 -13.02 -6.61
N LEU A 18 12.01 -11.80 -7.12
CA LEU A 18 12.83 -10.65 -6.76
C LEU A 18 12.73 -10.31 -5.27
N LEU A 19 11.52 -10.35 -4.71
CA LEU A 19 11.29 -10.09 -3.28
C LEU A 19 11.88 -11.17 -2.39
N VAL A 20 11.73 -12.45 -2.76
CA VAL A 20 12.36 -13.56 -2.03
C VAL A 20 13.88 -13.40 -2.05
N LEU A 21 14.48 -13.10 -3.20
CA LEU A 21 15.92 -12.85 -3.32
C LEU A 21 16.40 -11.69 -2.45
N ALA A 22 15.72 -10.54 -2.49
CA ALA A 22 16.06 -9.39 -1.64
C ALA A 22 15.99 -9.72 -0.14
N SER A 23 15.09 -10.62 0.25
CA SER A 23 14.86 -11.02 1.64
C SER A 23 15.88 -12.02 2.13
N VAL A 24 16.24 -12.98 1.28
CA VAL A 24 17.32 -13.92 1.53
C VAL A 24 18.63 -13.15 1.67
N LEU A 25 18.89 -12.16 0.81
CA LEU A 25 20.06 -11.29 0.91
C LEU A 25 20.08 -10.47 2.21
N GLY A 26 18.94 -9.87 2.60
CA GLY A 26 18.82 -9.12 3.86
C GLY A 26 19.00 -9.99 5.11
N ALA A 27 18.42 -11.18 5.13
CA ALA A 27 18.59 -12.15 6.21
C ALA A 27 20.02 -12.68 6.29
N TRP A 28 20.65 -12.92 5.13
CA TRP A 28 22.04 -13.36 5.04
C TRP A 28 23.02 -12.29 5.53
N LEU A 29 22.79 -11.01 5.17
CA LEU A 29 23.55 -9.89 5.73
C LEU A 29 23.41 -9.81 7.25
N LYS A 30 22.18 -9.98 7.78
CA LYS A 30 21.94 -9.94 9.22
C LYS A 30 22.65 -11.09 9.96
N LEU A 31 22.61 -12.29 9.40
CA LEU A 31 23.23 -13.48 10.01
C LEU A 31 24.76 -13.45 9.93
N LYS A 32 25.32 -12.89 8.87
CA LYS A 32 26.76 -12.97 8.61
C LYS A 32 27.55 -11.73 9.03
N VAL A 33 26.90 -10.57 9.16
CA VAL A 33 27.56 -9.29 9.48
C VAL A 33 27.20 -8.77 10.87
N ALA A 34 26.03 -9.11 11.42
CA ALA A 34 25.58 -8.51 12.67
C ALA A 34 26.25 -9.11 13.92
N ASP A 35 26.85 -10.31 13.86
CA ASP A 35 27.78 -10.91 14.85
C ASP A 35 27.53 -10.53 16.34
N GLY A 36 26.26 -10.48 16.76
CA GLY A 36 25.85 -10.08 18.11
C GLY A 36 25.99 -8.60 18.50
N ASN A 37 26.46 -7.70 17.62
CA ASN A 37 26.60 -6.26 17.92
C ASN A 37 25.42 -5.43 17.33
N PRO A 38 24.73 -4.61 18.14
CA PRO A 38 23.60 -3.80 17.70
C PRO A 38 24.05 -2.74 16.68
N HIS A 39 23.71 -2.97 15.41
CA HIS A 39 23.95 -2.03 14.32
C HIS A 39 22.64 -1.35 13.92
N SER A 40 22.44 -0.13 14.41
CA SER A 40 21.24 0.69 14.15
C SER A 40 20.91 0.85 12.65
N LEU A 41 21.92 0.82 11.78
CA LEU A 41 21.75 0.85 10.33
C LEU A 41 21.10 -0.45 9.81
N ILE A 42 21.61 -1.62 10.23
CA ILE A 42 21.12 -2.95 9.79
C ILE A 42 19.70 -3.17 10.32
N ASP A 43 19.41 -2.73 11.54
CA ASP A 43 18.07 -2.84 12.12
C ASP A 43 17.06 -1.94 11.39
N SER A 44 17.44 -0.72 11.05
CA SER A 44 16.61 0.19 10.25
C SER A 44 16.32 -0.36 8.85
N LEU A 45 17.31 -0.99 8.20
CA LEU A 45 17.11 -1.66 6.91
C LEU A 45 16.16 -2.85 7.04
N ASN A 46 16.33 -3.69 8.08
CA ASN A 46 15.43 -4.82 8.32
C ASN A 46 14.00 -4.40 8.66
N ILE A 47 13.80 -3.25 9.32
CA ILE A 47 12.46 -2.68 9.53
C ILE A 47 11.83 -2.30 8.18
N ARG A 48 12.58 -1.65 7.29
CA ARG A 48 12.10 -1.28 5.95
C ARG A 48 11.77 -2.49 5.10
N ILE A 49 12.63 -3.51 5.10
CA ILE A 49 12.39 -4.77 4.38
C ILE A 49 11.10 -5.45 4.89
N ARG A 50 10.89 -5.50 6.21
CA ARG A 50 9.65 -6.04 6.80
C ARG A 50 8.42 -5.23 6.42
N ALA A 51 8.52 -3.89 6.39
CA ALA A 51 7.43 -3.03 5.94
C ALA A 51 7.08 -3.27 4.46
N TRP A 52 8.09 -3.45 3.60
CA TRP A 52 7.87 -3.80 2.19
C TRP A 52 7.19 -5.16 2.03
N TRP A 53 7.56 -6.17 2.82
CA TRP A 53 6.82 -7.43 2.83
C TRP A 53 5.37 -7.27 3.22
N ALA A 54 5.10 -6.50 4.27
CA ALA A 54 3.72 -6.23 4.69
C ALA A 54 2.93 -5.55 3.55
N MET A 55 3.53 -4.56 2.87
CA MET A 55 2.92 -3.89 1.72
C MET A 55 2.68 -4.85 0.55
N THR A 56 3.68 -5.66 0.16
CA THR A 56 3.53 -6.65 -0.91
C THR A 56 2.44 -7.65 -0.60
N ILE A 57 2.41 -8.21 0.61
CA ILE A 57 1.40 -9.21 1.00
C ILE A 57 0.01 -8.56 0.98
N ALA A 58 -0.15 -7.36 1.53
CA ALA A 58 -1.43 -6.66 1.51
C ALA A 58 -1.92 -6.36 0.09
N ILE A 59 -1.05 -5.86 -0.79
CA ILE A 59 -1.37 -5.61 -2.21
C ILE A 59 -1.66 -6.92 -2.94
N GLY A 60 -0.86 -7.96 -2.71
CA GLY A 60 -1.04 -9.27 -3.31
C GLY A 60 -2.39 -9.90 -2.94
N LEU A 61 -2.76 -9.86 -1.65
CA LEU A 61 -4.07 -10.31 -1.19
C LEU A 61 -5.21 -9.50 -1.81
N ALA A 62 -5.07 -8.17 -1.88
CA ALA A 62 -6.08 -7.33 -2.50
C ALA A 62 -6.28 -7.65 -3.99
N LEU A 63 -5.19 -7.91 -4.72
CA LEU A 63 -5.23 -8.33 -6.12
C LEU A 63 -5.85 -9.72 -6.30
N LEU A 64 -5.59 -10.66 -5.38
CA LEU A 64 -6.20 -12.00 -5.41
C LEU A 64 -7.72 -11.96 -5.21
N VAL A 65 -8.21 -11.07 -4.34
CA VAL A 65 -9.65 -10.82 -4.15
C VAL A 65 -10.26 -10.12 -5.37
N GLY A 66 -9.44 -9.50 -6.22
CA GLY A 66 -9.88 -8.81 -7.43
C GLY A 66 -10.30 -7.36 -7.16
N ARG A 67 -11.18 -6.82 -8.02
CA ARG A 67 -11.52 -5.39 -8.02
C ARG A 67 -11.98 -4.87 -6.65
N VAL A 68 -12.84 -5.62 -5.96
CA VAL A 68 -13.37 -5.23 -4.64
C VAL A 68 -12.24 -5.18 -3.60
N GLY A 69 -11.30 -6.14 -3.64
CA GLY A 69 -10.16 -6.17 -2.73
C GLY A 69 -9.24 -4.96 -2.90
N VAL A 70 -8.93 -4.61 -4.14
CA VAL A 70 -8.14 -3.42 -4.47
C VAL A 70 -8.86 -2.15 -4.01
N LEU A 71 -10.17 -2.06 -4.24
CA LEU A 71 -10.97 -0.90 -3.84
C LEU A 71 -10.96 -0.72 -2.31
N ILE A 72 -11.16 -1.80 -1.54
CA ILE A 72 -11.10 -1.77 -0.08
C ILE A 72 -9.70 -1.39 0.42
N LEU A 73 -8.65 -1.98 -0.17
CA LEU A 73 -7.27 -1.68 0.21
C LEU A 73 -6.97 -0.18 0.03
N PHE A 74 -7.29 0.37 -1.14
CA PHE A 74 -7.05 1.78 -1.44
C PHE A 74 -7.92 2.68 -0.56
N ALA A 75 -9.19 2.34 -0.32
CA ALA A 75 -10.04 3.10 0.60
C ALA A 75 -9.44 3.17 2.01
N PHE A 76 -8.95 2.05 2.53
CA PHE A 76 -8.30 1.98 3.84
C PHE A 76 -7.00 2.80 3.90
N VAL A 77 -6.16 2.70 2.86
CA VAL A 77 -4.90 3.45 2.76
C VAL A 77 -5.19 4.95 2.67
N SER A 78 -6.13 5.38 1.82
CA SER A 78 -6.54 6.78 1.70
C SER A 78 -7.08 7.34 3.01
N PHE A 79 -7.91 6.56 3.73
CA PHE A 79 -8.42 6.95 5.04
C PHE A 79 -7.30 7.17 6.06
N THR A 80 -6.37 6.21 6.14
CA THR A 80 -5.24 6.28 7.07
C THR A 80 -4.29 7.41 6.72
N ALA A 81 -3.99 7.60 5.44
CA ALA A 81 -3.14 8.68 4.93
C ALA A 81 -3.77 10.05 5.19
N LEU A 82 -5.07 10.20 4.97
CA LEU A 82 -5.78 11.44 5.25
C LEU A 82 -5.75 11.74 6.75
N ARG A 83 -6.03 10.75 7.62
CA ARG A 83 -5.94 10.92 9.08
C ARG A 83 -4.55 11.43 9.52
N GLU A 84 -3.49 10.82 8.99
CA GLU A 84 -2.12 11.23 9.31
C GLU A 84 -1.81 12.64 8.79
N PHE A 85 -2.22 12.94 7.56
CA PHE A 85 -2.07 14.28 6.97
C PHE A 85 -2.80 15.35 7.80
N LEU A 86 -4.04 15.10 8.21
CA LEU A 86 -4.82 16.04 9.03
C LEU A 86 -4.21 16.26 10.42
N THR A 87 -3.45 15.27 10.92
CA THR A 87 -2.75 15.39 12.22
C THR A 87 -1.53 16.31 12.10
N VAL A 88 -0.83 16.29 10.97
CA VAL A 88 0.38 17.09 10.74
C VAL A 88 0.07 18.46 10.15
N ALA A 89 -1.03 18.59 9.40
CA ALA A 89 -1.42 19.84 8.76
C ALA A 89 -1.81 20.92 9.81
N PRO A 90 -1.30 22.17 9.70
CA PRO A 90 -1.70 23.26 10.56
C PRO A 90 -3.15 23.68 10.22
N THR A 91 -4.12 23.13 10.94
CA THR A 91 -5.55 23.36 10.68
C THR A 91 -6.08 24.54 11.48
N ARG A 92 -6.76 25.48 10.79
CA ARG A 92 -7.44 26.62 11.43
C ARG A 92 -8.82 26.15 11.91
N ARG A 93 -9.32 26.70 13.04
CA ARG A 93 -10.63 26.33 13.63
C ARG A 93 -11.81 26.40 12.65
N GLY A 94 -11.77 27.27 11.65
CA GLY A 94 -12.80 27.38 10.61
C GLY A 94 -12.82 26.23 9.59
N ASP A 95 -11.74 25.45 9.49
CA ASP A 95 -11.58 24.42 8.46
C ASP A 95 -12.01 23.02 8.94
N HIS A 96 -12.37 22.88 10.21
CA HIS A 96 -12.77 21.60 10.79
C HIS A 96 -13.99 21.00 10.10
N GLN A 97 -14.96 21.84 9.69
CA GLN A 97 -16.14 21.36 8.97
C GLN A 97 -15.77 20.81 7.60
N ALA A 98 -14.90 21.49 6.85
CA ALA A 98 -14.41 21.02 5.56
C ALA A 98 -13.60 19.72 5.69
N LEU A 99 -12.75 19.62 6.72
CA LEU A 99 -12.01 18.39 7.04
C LEU A 99 -12.93 17.20 7.33
N VAL A 100 -13.96 17.41 8.16
CA VAL A 100 -14.92 16.36 8.50
C VAL A 100 -15.72 15.93 7.26
N MET A 101 -16.12 16.88 6.42
CA MET A 101 -16.80 16.59 5.15
C MET A 101 -15.89 15.79 4.19
N ALA A 102 -14.62 16.16 4.08
CA ALA A 102 -13.66 15.42 3.25
C ALA A 102 -13.52 13.97 3.72
N PHE A 103 -13.47 13.76 5.03
CA PHE A 103 -13.25 12.44 5.63
C PHE A 103 -14.47 11.52 5.59
N PHE A 104 -15.66 12.04 5.91
CA PHE A 104 -16.88 11.24 6.06
C PHE A 104 -17.80 11.25 4.84
N ILE A 105 -17.66 12.22 3.94
CA ILE A 105 -18.57 12.39 2.81
C ILE A 105 -17.82 12.20 1.49
N VAL A 106 -16.76 12.98 1.25
CA VAL A 106 -16.06 12.96 -0.04
C VAL A 106 -15.35 11.63 -0.27
N LEU A 107 -14.59 11.15 0.71
CA LEU A 107 -13.79 9.93 0.55
C LEU A 107 -14.67 8.68 0.36
N PRO A 108 -15.72 8.42 1.16
CA PRO A 108 -16.63 7.29 0.92
C PRO A 108 -17.39 7.42 -0.41
N PHE A 109 -17.83 8.63 -0.77
CA PHE A 109 -18.55 8.87 -2.02
C PHE A 109 -17.66 8.61 -3.24
N GLN A 110 -16.40 9.02 -3.20
CA GLN A 110 -15.42 8.76 -4.25
C GLN A 110 -15.24 7.26 -4.49
N TYR A 111 -15.02 6.48 -3.42
CA TYR A 111 -14.84 5.03 -3.54
C TYR A 111 -16.13 4.30 -3.94
N PHE A 112 -17.30 4.82 -3.55
CA PHE A 112 -18.59 4.33 -4.05
C PHE A 112 -18.74 4.52 -5.56
N LEU A 113 -18.39 5.70 -6.09
CA LEU A 113 -18.45 5.98 -7.53
C LEU A 113 -17.50 5.10 -8.35
N VAL A 114 -16.32 4.82 -7.82
CA VAL A 114 -15.37 3.86 -8.42
C VAL A 114 -15.98 2.46 -8.44
N GLY A 115 -16.70 2.06 -7.37
CA GLY A 115 -17.37 0.77 -7.29
C GLY A 115 -18.52 0.59 -8.28
N VAL A 116 -19.25 1.66 -8.60
CA VAL A 116 -20.36 1.68 -9.57
C VAL A 116 -19.86 1.83 -11.03
N GLU A 117 -18.54 1.89 -11.23
CA GLU A 117 -17.89 2.02 -12.56
C GLU A 117 -18.28 3.28 -13.33
N TRP A 118 -18.68 4.34 -12.64
CA TRP A 118 -19.11 5.57 -13.29
C TRP A 118 -17.93 6.45 -13.69
N TYR A 119 -17.27 6.06 -14.79
CA TYR A 119 -16.04 6.68 -15.32
C TYR A 119 -16.07 8.21 -15.36
N GLY A 120 -17.16 8.79 -15.88
CA GLY A 120 -17.29 10.24 -16.01
C GLY A 120 -17.37 10.99 -14.69
N MET A 121 -17.82 10.35 -13.60
CA MET A 121 -18.02 11.01 -12.32
C MET A 121 -16.80 10.87 -11.41
N TYR A 122 -16.18 9.69 -11.32
CA TYR A 122 -15.01 9.52 -10.45
C TYR A 122 -13.71 10.13 -11.01
N SER A 123 -13.64 10.45 -12.31
CA SER A 123 -12.44 11.04 -12.93
C SER A 123 -12.35 12.57 -12.78
N VAL A 124 -13.47 13.22 -12.50
CA VAL A 124 -13.59 14.69 -12.34
C VAL A 124 -13.57 15.10 -10.85
N PHE A 125 -13.95 14.19 -9.96
CA PHE A 125 -13.96 14.36 -8.51
C PHE A 125 -12.57 14.18 -7.89
#